data_AF-A0A4R5NZV5-F1
#
_entry.id   AF-A0A4R5NZV5-F1
#
_cell.length_a   1.000
_cell.length_b   1.000
_cell.length_c   1.000
_cell.angle_alpha   90.00
_cell.angle_beta   90.00
_cell.angle_gamma   90.00
#
_symmetry.space_group_name_H-M   'P 1'
#
loop_
_entity.id
_entity.type
_entity.pdbx_description
1 polymer ?
#
loop_
_entity_poly.entity_id
_entity_poly.type
_entity_poly.pdbx_seq_one_letter_code
_entity_poly.pdbx_strand_id
1 'polypeptide(L)' 'MIFVEVKEQEGLDRALKRFKKKIERVRVLKQARARMHYVKPTMRRKAERARAIYRSKMQMREV' A
#
# COMPACT_ATOMS: atom_id res chain seq x y z
N MET A 1 5.30 5.21 -14.77
CA MET A 1 6.69 5.40 -14.31
C MET A 1 6.70 6.38 -13.14
N ILE A 2 7.34 6.06 -12.01
CA ILE A 2 7.41 7.01 -10.89
C ILE A 2 8.63 7.90 -11.13
N PHE A 3 8.41 9.19 -11.36
CA PHE A 3 9.47 10.20 -11.43
C PHE A 3 9.20 11.33 -10.42
N VAL A 4 10.26 11.97 -9.96
CA VAL A 4 10.23 13.16 -9.10
C VAL A 4 11.23 14.15 -9.70
N GLU A 5 10.74 15.32 -10.09
CA GLU A 5 11.60 16.42 -10.55
C GLU A 5 12.34 17.03 -9.36
N VAL A 6 13.62 17.30 -9.56
CA VAL A 6 14.45 18.03 -8.59
C VAL A 6 14.43 19.50 -9.01
N LYS A 7 13.89 20.38 -8.17
CA LYS A 7 13.94 21.82 -8.40
C LYS A 7 15.27 22.38 -7.91
N GLU A 8 15.77 23.45 -8.54
CA GLU A 8 17.08 24.05 -8.27
C GLU A 8 17.32 24.45 -6.80
N GLN A 9 16.26 24.68 -6.01
CA GLN A 9 16.36 25.06 -4.59
C GLN A 9 16.12 23.90 -3.61
N GLU A 10 16.01 22.65 -4.09
CA GLU A 10 15.89 21.49 -3.21
C GLU A 10 17.19 20.69 -3.15
N GLY A 11 17.69 20.47 -1.93
CA GLY A 11 18.75 19.50 -1.70
C GLY A 11 18.31 18.09 -2.12
N LEU A 12 19.26 17.33 -2.69
CA LEU A 12 19.07 15.96 -3.20
C LEU A 12 18.34 15.04 -2.21
N ASP A 13 18.65 15.15 -0.91
CA ASP A 13 18.01 14.36 0.15
C ASP A 13 16.50 14.58 0.27
N ARG A 14 16.01 15.80 0.04
CA ARG A 14 14.56 16.08 0.07
C ARG A 14 13.87 15.43 -1.11
N ALA A 15 14.49 15.48 -2.29
CA ALA A 15 13.97 14.81 -3.47
C ALA A 15 13.89 13.28 -3.27
N LEU A 16 14.94 12.66 -2.71
CA LEU A 16 14.95 11.23 -2.38
C LEU A 16 13.86 10.85 -1.37
N LYS A 17 13.66 11.64 -0.31
CA LYS A 17 12.58 11.41 0.66
C LYS A 17 11.19 11.45 0.03
N ARG A 18 10.94 12.41 -0.87
CA ARG A 18 9.66 12.48 -1.60
C ARG A 18 9.47 11.30 -2.54
N PHE A 19 10.54 10.88 -3.22
CA PHE A 19 10.51 9.72 -4.09
C PHE A 19 10.16 8.45 -3.31
N LYS A 20 10.82 8.23 -2.15
CA LYS A 20 10.49 7.13 -1.24
C LYS A 20 9.02 7.17 -0.79
N LYS A 21 8.54 8.34 -0.35
CA LYS A 21 7.14 8.53 0.07
C LYS A 21 6.16 8.27 -1.08
N LYS A 22 6.52 8.65 -2.31
CA LYS A 22 5.71 8.40 -3.52
C LYS A 22 5.65 6.90 -3.82
N ILE A 23 6.76 6.16 -3.72
CA ILE A 23 6.79 4.69 -3.86
C ILE A 23 5.89 4.02 -2.82
N GLU A 24 6.01 4.41 -1.56
CA GLU A 24 5.23 3.85 -0.46
C GLU A 24 3.73 4.13 -0.64
N ARG A 25 3.36 5.35 -1.06
CA ARG A 25 1.98 5.74 -1.33
C ARG A 25 1.36 4.94 -2.47
N VAL A 26 2.09 4.74 -3.57
CA VAL A 26 1.60 3.96 -4.73
C VAL A 26 1.54 2.46 -4.41
N ARG A 27 2.23 1.99 -3.37
CA ARG A 27 2.23 0.59 -2.90
C ARG A 27 2.69 -0.41 -3.97
N VAL A 28 3.58 0.00 -4.88
CA VAL A 28 4.08 -0.84 -5.98
C VAL A 28 4.67 -2.15 -5.45
N LEU A 29 5.51 -2.08 -4.41
CA LEU A 29 6.11 -3.26 -3.79
C LEU A 29 5.07 -4.24 -3.23
N LYS A 30 3.98 -3.74 -2.64
CA LYS A 30 2.89 -4.56 -2.13
C LYS A 30 2.13 -5.25 -3.25
N GLN A 31 1.89 -4.55 -4.36
CA GLN A 31 1.24 -5.13 -5.54
C GLN A 31 2.12 -6.18 -6.20
N ALA A 32 3.43 -5.92 -6.33
CA ALA A 32 4.39 -6.89 -6.87
C ALA A 32 4.38 -8.17 -6.03
N ARG A 33 4.53 -8.08 -4.71
CA ARG A 33 4.47 -9.24 -3.80
C ARG A 33 3.15 -9.99 -3.87
N ALA A 34 2.03 -9.29 -4.00
CA ALA A 34 0.70 -9.92 -4.12
C ALA A 34 0.49 -10.63 -5.47
N ARG A 35 1.24 -10.26 -6.51
CA ARG A 35 1.19 -10.87 -7.85
C ARG A 35 2.23 -11.96 -8.07
N MET A 36 3.21 -12.09 -7.17
CA MET A 36 4.26 -13.12 -7.27
C MET A 36 3.70 -14.55 -7.23
N HIS A 37 2.54 -14.76 -6.62
CA HIS A 37 1.92 -16.08 -6.51
C HIS A 37 0.45 -16.00 -6.92
N TYR A 38 -0.04 -17.07 -7.54
CA TYR A 38 -1.46 -17.20 -7.84
C TYR A 38 -2.26 -17.43 -6.56
N VAL A 39 -3.30 -16.64 -6.36
CA VAL A 39 -4.26 -16.81 -5.27
C VAL A 39 -5.62 -17.13 -5.88
N LYS A 40 -6.15 -18.33 -5.59
CA LYS A 40 -7.49 -18.73 -6.05
C LYS A 40 -8.54 -17.67 -5.66
N PRO A 41 -9.48 -17.30 -6.55
CA PRO A 41 -10.48 -16.26 -6.27
C PRO A 41 -11.27 -16.50 -4.98
N THR A 42 -11.55 -17.77 -4.67
CA THR A 42 -12.25 -18.16 -3.44
C THR A 42 -11.44 -17.83 -2.18
N MET A 43 -10.13 -18.06 -2.19
CA MET A 43 -9.24 -17.74 -1.05
C MET A 43 -9.17 -16.23 -0.82
N ARG A 44 -9.09 -15.44 -1.90
CA ARG A 44 -9.11 -13.97 -1.80
C ARG A 44 -10.42 -13.46 -1.18
N ARG A 45 -11.58 -13.98 -1.62
CA ARG A 45 -12.90 -13.63 -1.06
C ARG A 45 -13.04 -14.01 0.42
N LYS A 46 -12.52 -15.18 0.82
CA LYS A 46 -12.52 -15.61 2.23
C LYS A 46 -11.70 -14.65 3.11
N ALA A 47 -10.50 -14.27 2.67
CA ALA A 47 -9.65 -13.33 3.40
C ALA A 47 -10.28 -11.94 3.54
N GLU A 48 -11.01 -11.48 2.51
CA GLU A 48 -11.73 -10.21 2.54
C GLU A 48 -12.88 -10.21 3.56
N ARG A 49 -13.71 -11.26 3.56
CA ARG A 49 -14.80 -11.43 4.55
C ARG A 49 -14.28 -11.48 5.97
N ALA A 50 -13.22 -12.25 6.22
CA ALA A 50 -12.61 -12.36 7.54
C ALA A 50 -12.13 -10.98 8.05
N ARG A 51 -11.48 -10.19 7.18
CA ARG A 51 -11.06 -8.82 7.50
C ARG A 51 -12.22 -7.89 7.77
N ALA A 52 -13.34 -8.02 7.04
CA ALA A 52 -14.53 -7.21 7.25
C ALA A 52 -15.18 -7.50 8.61
N ILE A 53 -15.34 -8.79 8.95
CA ILE A 53 -15.86 -9.22 10.25
C ILE A 53 -14.99 -8.68 11.39
N TYR A 54 -13.66 -8.80 11.26
CA TYR A 54 -12.74 -8.27 12.26
C TYR A 54 -12.91 -6.76 12.47
N ARG A 55 -12.97 -5.97 11.38
CA ARG A 55 -13.19 -4.52 11.48
C ARG A 55 -14.53 -4.17 12.14
N SER A 56 -15.61 -4.86 11.76
CA SER A 56 -16.94 -4.65 12.35
C SER A 56 -16.94 -4.94 13.85
N LYS A 57 -16.30 -6.04 14.28
CA LYS A 57 -16.17 -6.38 15.70
C LYS A 57 -15.38 -5.34 16.47
N MET A 58 -14.30 -4.81 15.89
CA MET A 58 -13.51 -3.75 16.53
C MET A 58 -14.34 -2.47 16.70
N GLN A 59 -15.06 -2.04 15.66
CA GLN A 59 -15.93 -0.85 15.73
C GLN A 59 -17.04 -1.01 16.77
N MET A 60 -17.67 -2.18 16.85
CA MET A 60 -18.70 -2.47 17.85
C MET A 60 -18.17 -2.50 19.29
N ARG A 61 -16.84 -2.68 19.47
CA ARG A 61 -16.20 -2.70 20.79
C ARG A 61 -15.78 -1.30 21.26
N GLU A 62 -15.65 -0.36 20.33
CA GLU A 62 -15.27 1.04 20.60
C GLU A 62 -16.49 1.94 20.86
N VAL A 63 -17.71 1.45 20.57
CA VAL A 63 -19.00 2.05 20.94
C VAL A 63 -19.46 1.47 22.28
#